data_AF-A0A3E0W1J9-F1
#
_entry.id   AF-A0A3E0W1J9-F1
#
_cell.length_a   1.000
_cell.length_b   1.000
_cell.length_c   1.000
_cell.angle_alpha   90.00
_cell.angle_beta   90.00
_cell.angle_gamma   90.00
#
_symmetry.space_group_name_H-M   'P 1'
#
loop_
_entity.id
_entity.type
_entity.pdbx_description
1 polymer ?
#
loop_
_entity_poly.entity_id
_entity_poly.type
_entity_poly.pdbx_seq_one_letter_code
_entity_poly.pdbx_strand_id
1 'polypeptide(L)'
;MTRTLAAAAAAAPSATARPPRAVLRAGATSTAFAALLLLGMLVPATAAEAVEGPSWGVAPADTALGANRANFEYALAPGAVVDDAFEVTNNGITPLLLKVYAADAFTTREGTIDLLAGGEPSVDSGTWVTLGASDITLTPGQVMVIPFTITVPQDARPGDHPTGIVSSILSTDAGAEVQVDRRLGSRMYIRVDGDLAPAATVSGLTVDYSGSWNPLAVGALDVSYTLSNTGNTRVTALTNLTVEGPFGIAPARTGDEQLPEVLPGSTIDVHQRISGVAALLWLSGAVTVLPTAVGLGAVPLDSVSTPYGMLALPFWLLILVLVLALVVVGVLLALRRRRRARAARPARAVAFASASASDPDPATAPTSDPDPAPAP
;
A
#
# COMPACT_ATOMS: atom_id res chain seq x y z
N MET A 1 36.96 -28.74 -64.59
CA MET A 1 38.06 -27.77 -64.37
C MET A 1 38.11 -27.50 -62.86
N THR A 2 39.10 -27.94 -62.08
CA THR A 2 40.51 -27.46 -61.96
C THR A 2 40.62 -26.02 -61.43
N ARG A 3 41.41 -25.68 -60.40
CA ARG A 3 42.42 -26.48 -59.65
C ARG A 3 42.72 -25.87 -58.25
N THR A 4 43.41 -26.63 -57.39
CA THR A 4 43.84 -26.32 -56.00
C THR A 4 45.22 -25.62 -55.92
N LEU A 5 45.54 -24.98 -54.77
CA LEU A 5 46.85 -24.78 -54.05
C LEU A 5 46.57 -23.76 -52.89
N ALA A 6 47.07 -23.77 -51.63
CA ALA A 6 48.31 -24.21 -50.93
C ALA A 6 49.51 -23.23 -51.13
N ALA A 7 50.45 -22.96 -50.19
CA ALA A 7 50.74 -23.41 -48.80
C ALA A 7 51.56 -22.28 -48.06
N ALA A 8 51.55 -22.06 -46.73
CA ALA A 8 52.28 -22.72 -45.61
C ALA A 8 53.76 -22.27 -45.33
N ALA A 9 54.25 -22.53 -44.09
CA ALA A 9 55.59 -22.26 -43.50
C ALA A 9 55.90 -20.77 -43.14
N ALA A 10 56.62 -20.41 -42.05
CA ALA A 10 57.11 -21.07 -40.81
C ALA A 10 57.40 -19.94 -39.74
N ALA A 11 58.10 -20.02 -38.59
CA ALA A 11 58.97 -21.03 -37.93
C ALA A 11 59.09 -20.76 -36.39
N ALA A 12 59.87 -21.58 -35.66
CA ALA A 12 60.31 -21.43 -34.25
C ALA A 12 61.66 -22.22 -34.08
N PRO A 13 62.29 -22.45 -32.89
CA PRO A 13 62.09 -21.94 -31.51
C PRO A 13 63.44 -21.49 -30.83
N SER A 14 63.54 -21.51 -29.48
CA SER A 14 64.74 -21.54 -28.57
C SER A 14 64.91 -20.33 -27.63
N ALA A 15 65.49 -20.41 -26.41
CA ALA A 15 65.69 -21.53 -25.46
C ALA A 15 66.07 -21.02 -24.03
N THR A 16 65.79 -21.86 -23.01
CA THR A 16 66.35 -21.97 -21.63
C THR A 16 67.36 -20.96 -21.03
N ALA A 17 67.14 -20.53 -19.77
CA ALA A 17 68.11 -20.62 -18.65
C ALA A 17 67.51 -20.26 -17.24
N ARG A 18 68.20 -20.69 -16.16
CA ARG A 18 67.98 -20.44 -14.71
C ARG A 18 69.35 -20.14 -14.04
N PRO A 19 69.45 -19.75 -12.74
CA PRO A 19 68.46 -19.16 -11.84
C PRO A 19 68.75 -17.65 -11.59
N PRO A 20 69.59 -17.13 -10.65
CA PRO A 20 70.21 -17.65 -9.42
C PRO A 20 69.51 -17.11 -8.14
N ARG A 21 70.25 -16.71 -7.08
CA ARG A 21 69.83 -15.95 -5.88
C ARG A 21 70.98 -15.07 -5.39
N ALA A 22 70.70 -13.94 -4.72
CA ALA A 22 71.65 -13.19 -3.89
C ALA A 22 70.90 -12.52 -2.70
N VAL A 23 71.63 -12.13 -1.64
CA VAL A 23 71.06 -11.73 -0.33
C VAL A 23 71.67 -10.42 0.17
N LEU A 24 70.87 -9.53 0.77
CA LEU A 24 71.09 -8.71 1.99
C LEU A 24 69.79 -7.88 2.18
N ARG A 25 69.08 -7.78 3.33
CA ARG A 25 69.41 -7.43 4.74
C ARG A 25 69.69 -5.95 5.03
N ALA A 26 68.63 -5.21 5.41
CA ALA A 26 68.51 -4.03 6.30
C ALA A 26 67.28 -3.20 5.85
N GLY A 27 66.47 -2.55 6.68
CA GLY A 27 66.29 -2.54 8.13
C GLY A 27 64.89 -1.97 8.44
N ALA A 28 64.17 -2.49 9.44
CA ALA A 28 63.95 -1.85 10.75
C ALA A 28 62.75 -0.86 10.81
N THR A 29 62.17 -0.73 12.01
CA THR A 29 61.13 0.24 12.44
C THR A 29 59.84 0.37 11.61
N SER A 30 58.81 -0.38 12.01
CA SER A 30 57.52 0.20 12.48
C SER A 30 56.73 -0.86 13.26
N THR A 31 56.38 -0.56 14.50
CA THR A 31 55.71 -1.48 15.45
C THR A 31 54.22 -1.16 15.62
N ALA A 32 53.47 -2.13 16.15
CA ALA A 32 52.18 -1.95 16.80
C ALA A 32 50.98 -1.46 15.94
N PHE A 33 50.52 -2.28 14.99
CA PHE A 33 49.10 -2.25 14.55
C PHE A 33 48.47 -3.63 14.23
N ALA A 34 49.12 -4.74 14.63
CA ALA A 34 48.75 -6.10 14.22
C ALA A 34 48.16 -7.00 15.33
N ALA A 35 47.87 -6.45 16.52
CA ALA A 35 47.51 -7.23 17.71
C ALA A 35 46.05 -7.06 18.19
N LEU A 36 45.23 -6.26 17.50
CA LEU A 36 43.85 -5.95 17.90
C LEU A 36 42.79 -6.42 16.87
N LEU A 37 43.15 -7.39 16.01
CA LEU A 37 42.34 -7.85 14.87
C LEU A 37 42.04 -9.36 14.89
N LEU A 38 42.36 -10.05 15.99
CA LEU A 38 42.31 -11.52 16.12
C LEU A 38 41.48 -12.03 17.31
N LEU A 39 40.68 -11.16 17.95
CA LEU A 39 39.91 -11.48 19.16
C LEU A 39 38.47 -10.93 19.15
N GLY A 40 37.84 -10.86 17.97
CA GLY A 40 36.53 -10.21 17.77
C GLY A 40 35.55 -10.89 16.81
N MET A 41 35.81 -12.15 16.41
CA MET A 41 34.98 -12.89 15.43
C MET A 41 34.66 -14.32 15.88
N LEU A 42 34.43 -14.53 17.18
CA LEU A 42 33.56 -15.62 17.65
C LEU A 42 32.15 -15.07 17.84
N VAL A 43 31.49 -14.75 16.72
CA VAL A 43 30.03 -14.68 16.72
C VAL A 43 29.54 -16.12 16.90
N PRO A 44 28.80 -16.46 17.96
CA PRO A 44 28.18 -17.78 18.03
C PRO A 44 27.24 -17.88 16.84
N ALA A 45 27.45 -18.89 15.99
CA ALA A 45 26.48 -19.22 14.96
C ALA A 45 25.22 -19.71 15.69
N THR A 46 24.26 -18.80 15.86
CA THR A 46 22.89 -19.15 16.25
C THR A 46 22.40 -20.11 15.18
N ALA A 47 22.36 -21.40 15.50
CA ALA A 47 21.62 -22.35 14.71
C ALA A 47 20.21 -21.77 14.56
N ALA A 48 19.75 -21.59 13.32
CA ALA A 48 18.36 -21.23 13.10
C ALA A 48 17.53 -22.37 13.71
N GLU A 49 16.77 -22.07 14.76
CA GLU A 49 15.82 -23.03 15.31
C GLU A 49 14.87 -23.39 14.16
N ALA A 50 14.96 -24.64 13.70
CA ALA A 50 14.04 -25.14 12.70
C ALA A 50 12.66 -25.07 13.34
N VAL A 51 11.76 -24.27 12.76
CA VAL A 51 10.44 -24.00 13.33
C VAL A 51 9.69 -25.32 13.47
N GLU A 52 9.63 -25.84 14.70
CA GLU A 52 9.02 -27.14 14.95
C GLU A 52 7.53 -27.08 14.63
N GLY A 53 7.10 -27.86 13.65
CA GLY A 53 5.74 -27.85 13.15
C GLY A 53 5.59 -28.65 11.85
N PRO A 54 4.34 -28.87 11.40
CA PRO A 54 4.06 -29.57 10.16
C PRO A 54 4.59 -28.77 8.96
N SER A 55 5.32 -29.45 8.08
CA SER A 55 5.92 -28.90 6.85
C SER A 55 5.62 -29.83 5.68
N TRP A 56 4.89 -29.33 4.68
CA TRP A 56 4.56 -30.08 3.47
C TRP A 56 4.51 -29.14 2.27
N GLY A 57 4.48 -29.70 1.07
CA GLY A 57 4.22 -29.01 -0.18
C GLY A 57 2.99 -29.60 -0.89
N VAL A 58 2.41 -28.81 -1.79
CA VAL A 58 1.31 -29.22 -2.67
C VAL A 58 1.59 -28.72 -4.09
N ALA A 59 1.20 -29.48 -5.11
CA ALA A 59 1.32 -29.09 -6.50
C ALA A 59 0.29 -29.83 -7.39
N PRO A 60 0.00 -29.33 -8.59
CA PRO A 60 -0.42 -30.18 -9.70
C PRO A 60 0.62 -31.29 -9.95
N ALA A 61 0.19 -32.54 -10.04
CA ALA A 61 1.08 -33.65 -10.38
C ALA A 61 1.44 -33.63 -11.88
N ASP A 62 2.51 -34.33 -12.26
CA ASP A 62 2.86 -34.56 -13.66
C ASP A 62 1.89 -35.59 -14.28
N THR A 63 1.08 -35.17 -15.25
CA THR A 63 0.08 -36.03 -15.93
C THR A 63 0.10 -35.84 -17.45
N ALA A 64 -0.79 -36.52 -18.17
CA ALA A 64 -0.96 -36.34 -19.62
C ALA A 64 -1.37 -34.90 -20.02
N LEU A 65 -1.85 -34.09 -19.06
CA LEU A 65 -2.24 -32.69 -19.26
C LEU A 65 -1.08 -31.70 -19.04
N GLY A 66 0.08 -32.18 -18.59
CA GLY A 66 1.31 -31.38 -18.46
C GLY A 66 2.14 -31.75 -17.24
N ALA A 67 3.36 -31.22 -17.22
CA ALA A 67 4.35 -31.45 -16.17
C ALA A 67 4.82 -30.13 -15.56
N ASN A 68 5.21 -30.14 -14.28
CA ASN A 68 5.76 -29.00 -13.53
C ASN A 68 4.85 -27.75 -13.58
N ARG A 69 3.53 -27.97 -13.51
CA ARG A 69 2.50 -26.92 -13.62
C ARG A 69 2.39 -26.15 -12.30
N ALA A 70 2.35 -24.83 -12.33
CA ALA A 70 2.25 -24.00 -11.13
C ALA A 70 0.82 -23.94 -10.53
N ASN A 71 -0.19 -24.05 -11.39
CA ASN A 71 -1.62 -24.13 -11.05
C ASN A 71 -2.28 -25.10 -12.04
N PHE A 72 -3.54 -25.47 -11.79
CA PHE A 72 -4.37 -26.14 -12.79
C PHE A 72 -5.07 -25.11 -13.69
N GLU A 73 -5.09 -25.32 -14.99
CA GLU A 73 -5.73 -24.44 -15.98
C GLU A 73 -6.45 -25.31 -17.02
N TYR A 74 -7.75 -25.06 -17.24
CA TYR A 74 -8.58 -25.82 -18.18
C TYR A 74 -9.54 -24.91 -18.94
N ALA A 75 -9.74 -25.18 -20.24
CA ALA A 75 -10.85 -24.64 -21.03
C ALA A 75 -11.73 -25.81 -21.44
N LEU A 76 -13.00 -25.79 -21.03
CA LEU A 76 -13.90 -26.95 -21.05
C LEU A 76 -15.29 -26.56 -21.58
N ALA A 77 -15.90 -27.44 -22.37
CA ALA A 77 -17.32 -27.33 -22.69
C ALA A 77 -18.21 -27.70 -21.48
N PRO A 78 -19.44 -27.18 -21.38
CA PRO A 78 -20.45 -27.73 -20.48
C PRO A 78 -20.61 -29.25 -20.67
N GLY A 79 -20.71 -29.99 -19.57
CA GLY A 79 -20.78 -31.45 -19.62
C GLY A 79 -19.43 -32.18 -19.80
N ALA A 80 -18.30 -31.48 -19.89
CA ALA A 80 -16.98 -32.10 -20.01
C ALA A 80 -16.55 -32.83 -18.73
N VAL A 81 -15.79 -33.92 -18.90
CA VAL A 81 -15.17 -34.68 -17.83
C VAL A 81 -13.66 -34.74 -18.06
N VAL A 82 -12.86 -34.46 -17.04
CA VAL A 82 -11.39 -34.47 -17.09
C VAL A 82 -10.81 -35.13 -15.86
N ASP A 83 -9.95 -36.14 -16.07
CA ASP A 83 -9.16 -36.76 -15.01
C ASP A 83 -7.76 -36.13 -14.96
N ASP A 84 -7.30 -35.82 -13.74
CA ASP A 84 -5.98 -35.25 -13.47
C ASP A 84 -5.52 -35.66 -12.05
N ALA A 85 -4.40 -35.14 -11.55
CA ALA A 85 -3.92 -35.49 -10.21
C ALA A 85 -3.22 -34.35 -9.46
N PHE A 86 -3.30 -34.43 -8.12
CA PHE A 86 -2.76 -33.48 -7.15
C PHE A 86 -1.68 -34.17 -6.31
N GLU A 87 -0.51 -33.56 -6.21
CA GLU A 87 0.62 -34.08 -5.43
C GLU A 87 0.68 -33.41 -4.06
N VAL A 88 0.90 -34.22 -3.01
CA VAL A 88 1.16 -33.75 -1.64
C VAL A 88 2.43 -34.42 -1.12
N THR A 89 3.38 -33.60 -0.65
CA THR A 89 4.74 -34.06 -0.29
C THR A 89 5.10 -33.63 1.13
N ASN A 90 5.36 -34.58 2.03
CA ASN A 90 5.75 -34.31 3.40
C ASN A 90 7.24 -33.94 3.48
N ASN A 91 7.51 -32.64 3.63
CA ASN A 91 8.85 -32.05 3.76
C ASN A 91 9.37 -32.06 5.21
N GLY A 92 8.56 -32.53 6.16
CA GLY A 92 8.88 -32.60 7.58
C GLY A 92 9.55 -33.91 8.01
N ILE A 93 9.93 -33.97 9.28
CA ILE A 93 10.56 -35.12 9.94
C ILE A 93 9.58 -35.98 10.75
N THR A 94 8.30 -35.60 10.78
CA THR A 94 7.20 -36.31 11.47
C THR A 94 6.14 -36.79 10.48
N PRO A 95 5.39 -37.87 10.78
CA PRO A 95 4.23 -38.24 9.97
C PRO A 95 3.14 -37.14 10.02
N LEU A 96 2.50 -36.89 8.88
CA LEU A 96 1.39 -35.94 8.77
C LEU A 96 0.09 -36.69 8.46
N LEU A 97 -1.00 -36.29 9.13
CA LEU A 97 -2.37 -36.66 8.80
C LEU A 97 -3.03 -35.39 8.25
N LEU A 98 -3.35 -35.39 6.95
CA LEU A 98 -3.86 -34.21 6.23
C LEU A 98 -5.26 -34.50 5.69
N LYS A 99 -6.14 -33.49 5.73
CA LYS A 99 -7.40 -33.48 4.99
C LYS A 99 -7.18 -32.87 3.61
N VAL A 100 -7.84 -33.42 2.59
CA VAL A 100 -7.80 -32.93 1.22
C VAL A 100 -9.23 -32.71 0.73
N TYR A 101 -9.52 -31.51 0.22
CA TYR A 101 -10.84 -31.13 -0.26
C TYR A 101 -10.74 -30.15 -1.44
N ALA A 102 -11.75 -30.12 -2.29
CA ALA A 102 -11.93 -29.06 -3.28
C ALA A 102 -12.76 -27.91 -2.67
N ALA A 103 -12.51 -26.70 -3.12
CA ALA A 103 -13.16 -25.49 -2.62
C ALA A 103 -13.29 -24.42 -3.72
N ASP A 104 -14.38 -23.65 -3.75
CA ASP A 104 -14.47 -22.45 -4.58
C ASP A 104 -13.36 -21.45 -4.22
N ALA A 105 -12.87 -20.70 -5.21
CA ALA A 105 -11.86 -19.65 -5.02
C ALA A 105 -12.48 -18.26 -5.09
N PHE A 106 -11.96 -17.34 -4.27
CA PHE A 106 -12.39 -15.94 -4.21
C PHE A 106 -11.19 -15.01 -4.07
N THR A 107 -11.31 -13.76 -4.49
CA THR A 107 -10.32 -12.72 -4.15
C THR A 107 -10.71 -12.07 -2.83
N THR A 108 -9.82 -12.07 -1.85
CA THR A 108 -9.98 -11.34 -0.57
C THR A 108 -10.02 -9.83 -0.80
N ARG A 109 -10.43 -9.04 0.21
CA ARG A 109 -10.45 -7.57 0.13
C ARG A 109 -9.08 -7.00 -0.22
N GLU A 110 -8.02 -7.62 0.30
CA GLU A 110 -6.62 -7.25 0.12
C GLU A 110 -6.05 -7.68 -1.25
N GLY A 111 -6.87 -8.29 -2.12
CA GLY A 111 -6.47 -8.66 -3.47
C GLY A 111 -5.72 -9.99 -3.59
N THR A 112 -5.75 -10.84 -2.56
CA THR A 112 -5.17 -12.19 -2.63
C THR A 112 -6.23 -13.18 -3.10
N ILE A 113 -5.91 -14.11 -4.01
CA ILE A 113 -6.81 -15.23 -4.34
C ILE A 113 -6.64 -16.33 -3.29
N ASP A 114 -7.72 -16.65 -2.59
CA ASP A 114 -7.81 -17.66 -1.53
C ASP A 114 -8.91 -18.69 -1.85
N LEU A 115 -9.02 -19.75 -1.03
CA LEU A 115 -9.95 -20.88 -1.19
C LEU A 115 -10.84 -21.01 0.06
N LEU A 116 -12.12 -21.35 -0.13
CA LEU A 116 -13.07 -21.51 1.00
C LEU A 116 -12.57 -22.48 2.08
N ALA A 117 -12.96 -22.22 3.33
CA ALA A 117 -12.53 -23.02 4.47
C ALA A 117 -13.12 -24.44 4.48
N GLY A 118 -12.39 -25.39 5.05
CA GLY A 118 -12.91 -26.73 5.33
C GLY A 118 -14.12 -26.67 6.27
N GLY A 119 -15.32 -26.86 5.70
CA GLY A 119 -16.60 -26.74 6.41
C GLY A 119 -17.51 -25.61 5.86
N GLU A 120 -16.97 -24.69 5.06
CA GLU A 120 -17.76 -23.75 4.26
C GLU A 120 -18.23 -24.45 2.97
N PRO A 121 -19.54 -24.42 2.64
CA PRO A 121 -20.04 -25.10 1.45
C PRO A 121 -19.67 -24.32 0.18
N SER A 122 -18.98 -24.99 -0.75
CA SER A 122 -18.88 -24.51 -2.13
C SER A 122 -20.23 -24.58 -2.83
N VAL A 123 -20.46 -23.64 -3.73
CA VAL A 123 -21.70 -23.45 -4.51
C VAL A 123 -21.45 -23.42 -6.02
N ASP A 124 -20.18 -23.38 -6.45
CA ASP A 124 -19.75 -23.37 -7.84
C ASP A 124 -18.78 -24.54 -8.13
N SER A 125 -17.65 -24.30 -8.78
CA SER A 125 -16.75 -25.29 -9.35
C SER A 125 -16.01 -26.18 -8.36
N GLY A 126 -15.92 -25.79 -7.07
CA GLY A 126 -15.50 -26.68 -5.99
C GLY A 126 -16.42 -27.89 -5.82
N THR A 127 -17.67 -27.81 -6.28
CA THR A 127 -18.61 -28.95 -6.31
C THR A 127 -18.40 -29.89 -7.51
N TRP A 128 -17.62 -29.48 -8.52
CA TRP A 128 -17.40 -30.25 -9.75
C TRP A 128 -16.23 -31.24 -9.63
N VAL A 129 -15.40 -31.09 -8.60
CA VAL A 129 -14.16 -31.86 -8.40
C VAL A 129 -14.40 -33.02 -7.43
N THR A 130 -14.26 -34.25 -7.93
CA THR A 130 -14.30 -35.48 -7.11
C THR A 130 -12.89 -35.98 -6.85
N LEU A 131 -12.47 -36.01 -5.59
CA LEU A 131 -11.14 -36.50 -5.15
C LEU A 131 -11.15 -38.02 -4.91
N GLY A 132 -10.06 -38.69 -5.28
CA GLY A 132 -9.84 -40.11 -4.97
C GLY A 132 -9.52 -40.41 -3.49
N ALA A 133 -9.17 -39.39 -2.69
CA ALA A 133 -8.98 -39.49 -1.24
C ALA A 133 -9.24 -38.14 -0.55
N SER A 134 -9.91 -38.16 0.61
CA SER A 134 -10.23 -36.97 1.43
C SER A 134 -9.35 -36.83 2.68
N ASP A 135 -8.75 -37.92 3.14
CA ASP A 135 -7.96 -37.98 4.37
C ASP A 135 -6.73 -38.86 4.08
N ILE A 136 -5.53 -38.29 4.21
CA ILE A 136 -4.27 -38.93 3.82
C ILE A 136 -3.27 -38.98 4.98
N THR A 137 -2.46 -40.04 5.03
CA THR A 137 -1.31 -40.13 5.95
C THR A 137 -0.02 -40.17 5.13
N LEU A 138 0.92 -39.29 5.47
CA LEU A 138 2.23 -39.20 4.83
C LEU A 138 3.35 -39.42 5.85
N THR A 139 4.22 -40.42 5.63
CA THR A 139 5.48 -40.54 6.39
C THR A 139 6.46 -39.42 6.01
N PRO A 140 7.49 -39.12 6.82
CA PRO A 140 8.54 -38.17 6.47
C PRO A 140 9.15 -38.43 5.08
N GLY A 141 9.26 -37.39 4.26
CA GLY A 141 9.78 -37.49 2.88
C GLY A 141 8.86 -38.22 1.88
N GLN A 142 7.64 -38.59 2.26
CA GLN A 142 6.69 -39.26 1.35
C GLN A 142 6.03 -38.25 0.40
N VAL A 143 6.00 -38.61 -0.88
CA VAL A 143 5.14 -38.02 -1.92
C VAL A 143 3.89 -38.90 -2.05
N MET A 144 2.71 -38.29 -2.17
CA MET A 144 1.47 -38.97 -2.55
C MET A 144 0.77 -38.22 -3.67
N VAL A 145 0.41 -38.94 -4.73
CA VAL A 145 -0.36 -38.42 -5.86
C VAL A 145 -1.80 -38.89 -5.71
N ILE A 146 -2.72 -37.92 -5.63
CA ILE A 146 -4.16 -38.13 -5.45
C ILE A 146 -4.85 -37.86 -6.79
N PRO A 147 -5.45 -38.87 -7.45
CA PRO A 147 -6.23 -38.64 -8.66
C PRO A 147 -7.52 -37.88 -8.32
N PHE A 148 -7.99 -37.06 -9.25
CA PHE A 148 -9.29 -36.41 -9.17
C PHE A 148 -9.94 -36.27 -10.55
N THR A 149 -11.26 -36.18 -10.55
CA THR A 149 -12.08 -36.00 -11.76
C THR A 149 -12.88 -34.71 -11.65
N ILE A 150 -12.76 -33.83 -12.64
CA ILE A 150 -13.63 -32.67 -12.84
C ILE A 150 -14.82 -33.12 -13.68
N THR A 151 -16.05 -32.84 -13.24
CA THR A 151 -17.28 -33.05 -14.03
C THR A 151 -18.05 -31.73 -14.14
N VAL A 152 -17.90 -31.04 -15.27
CA VAL A 152 -18.58 -29.76 -15.53
C VAL A 152 -20.08 -30.03 -15.75
N PRO A 153 -20.99 -29.33 -15.06
CA PRO A 153 -22.43 -29.45 -15.30
C PRO A 153 -22.83 -29.15 -16.76
N GLN A 154 -23.93 -29.75 -17.21
CA GLN A 154 -24.50 -29.50 -18.55
C GLN A 154 -25.12 -28.10 -18.68
N ASP A 155 -25.52 -27.52 -17.55
CA ASP A 155 -26.07 -26.17 -17.37
C ASP A 155 -25.06 -25.19 -16.74
N ALA A 156 -23.77 -25.56 -16.73
CA ALA A 156 -22.69 -24.65 -16.34
C ALA A 156 -22.72 -23.39 -17.21
N ARG A 157 -22.58 -22.23 -16.56
CA ARG A 157 -22.59 -20.93 -17.25
C ARG A 157 -21.27 -20.74 -18.01
N PRO A 158 -21.26 -20.04 -19.15
CA PRO A 158 -20.01 -19.57 -19.74
C PRO A 158 -19.28 -18.62 -18.79
N GLY A 159 -17.94 -18.70 -18.75
CA GLY A 159 -17.12 -17.84 -17.90
C GLY A 159 -15.95 -18.56 -17.23
N ASP A 160 -15.25 -17.85 -16.35
CA ASP A 160 -14.28 -18.42 -15.43
C ASP A 160 -14.96 -18.90 -14.15
N HIS A 161 -14.70 -20.15 -13.81
CA HIS A 161 -15.17 -20.84 -12.62
C HIS A 161 -13.93 -21.24 -11.80
N PRO A 162 -13.46 -20.36 -10.90
CA PRO A 162 -12.21 -20.54 -10.19
C PRO A 162 -12.42 -21.35 -8.91
N THR A 163 -11.60 -22.37 -8.74
CA THR A 163 -11.63 -23.32 -7.61
C THR A 163 -10.19 -23.69 -7.22
N GLY A 164 -10.00 -24.75 -6.44
CA GLY A 164 -8.70 -25.28 -6.08
C GLY A 164 -8.82 -26.49 -5.17
N ILE A 165 -7.71 -27.21 -5.02
CA ILE A 165 -7.60 -28.35 -4.11
C ILE A 165 -6.74 -27.91 -2.92
N VAL A 166 -7.31 -28.00 -1.72
CA VAL A 166 -6.70 -27.63 -0.45
C VAL A 166 -6.28 -28.89 0.31
N SER A 167 -5.06 -28.90 0.81
CA SER A 167 -4.59 -29.81 1.86
C SER A 167 -4.49 -29.04 3.18
N SER A 168 -5.08 -29.54 4.27
CA SER A 168 -4.99 -28.88 5.58
C SER A 168 -4.71 -29.82 6.76
N ILE A 169 -4.20 -29.25 7.84
CA ILE A 169 -3.98 -29.91 9.14
C ILE A 169 -4.44 -29.00 10.28
N LEU A 170 -5.28 -29.56 11.15
CA LEU A 170 -5.76 -28.88 12.36
C LEU A 170 -4.77 -29.14 13.51
N SER A 171 -3.83 -28.21 13.72
CA SER A 171 -2.95 -28.23 14.88
C SER A 171 -3.78 -28.13 16.17
N THR A 172 -3.77 -29.22 16.94
CA THR A 172 -4.44 -29.37 18.22
C THR A 172 -3.38 -29.58 19.30
N ASP A 173 -2.63 -28.54 19.62
CA ASP A 173 -1.56 -28.60 20.61
C ASP A 173 -2.17 -28.80 22.01
N ALA A 174 -1.71 -29.83 22.72
CA ALA A 174 -2.34 -30.31 23.96
C ALA A 174 -2.15 -29.33 25.14
N GLY A 175 -3.01 -28.32 25.20
CA GLY A 175 -2.94 -27.22 26.16
C GLY A 175 -3.16 -25.83 25.55
N ALA A 176 -3.23 -25.72 24.21
CA ALA A 176 -3.59 -24.49 23.54
C ALA A 176 -5.10 -24.22 23.60
N GLU A 177 -5.48 -22.99 23.96
CA GLU A 177 -6.87 -22.51 23.94
C GLU A 177 -7.38 -22.22 22.51
N VAL A 178 -6.47 -22.18 21.53
CA VAL A 178 -6.73 -21.87 20.12
C VAL A 178 -6.29 -23.04 19.24
N GLN A 179 -7.19 -23.55 18.40
CA GLN A 179 -6.86 -24.49 17.33
C GLN A 179 -6.39 -23.72 16.09
N VAL A 180 -5.39 -24.24 15.38
CA VAL A 180 -4.84 -23.60 14.17
C VAL A 180 -4.96 -24.53 12.97
N ASP A 181 -5.89 -24.24 12.06
CA ASP A 181 -6.01 -24.92 10.77
C ASP A 181 -4.99 -24.34 9.78
N ARG A 182 -3.94 -25.11 9.48
CA ARG A 182 -2.90 -24.72 8.52
C ARG A 182 -3.26 -25.31 7.15
N ARG A 183 -3.35 -24.47 6.12
CA ARG A 183 -3.76 -24.84 4.75
C ARG A 183 -2.64 -24.57 3.75
N LEU A 184 -2.53 -25.44 2.75
CA LEU A 184 -1.84 -25.18 1.48
C LEU A 184 -2.72 -25.71 0.35
N GLY A 185 -2.89 -24.95 -0.73
CA GLY A 185 -3.70 -25.39 -1.86
C GLY A 185 -3.14 -24.96 -3.22
N SER A 186 -3.48 -25.73 -4.25
CA SER A 186 -3.19 -25.38 -5.65
C SER A 186 -4.46 -24.82 -6.29
N ARG A 187 -4.35 -23.62 -6.88
CA ARG A 187 -5.47 -22.96 -7.56
C ARG A 187 -5.81 -23.71 -8.86
N MET A 188 -7.07 -23.64 -9.24
CA MET A 188 -7.63 -24.29 -10.42
C MET A 188 -8.51 -23.31 -11.18
N TYR A 189 -8.08 -22.92 -12.36
CA TYR A 189 -8.80 -22.02 -13.23
C TYR A 189 -9.53 -22.84 -14.31
N ILE A 190 -10.79 -23.17 -14.06
CA ILE A 190 -11.67 -23.72 -15.10
C ILE A 190 -12.29 -22.53 -15.84
N ARG A 191 -12.26 -22.58 -17.17
CA ARG A 191 -13.08 -21.72 -18.04
C ARG A 191 -14.08 -22.59 -18.79
N VAL A 192 -15.36 -22.23 -18.69
CA VAL A 192 -16.46 -22.87 -19.41
C VAL A 192 -16.71 -22.11 -20.71
N ASP A 193 -16.76 -22.83 -21.82
CA ASP A 193 -16.92 -22.27 -23.16
C ASP A 193 -18.29 -21.59 -23.37
N GLY A 194 -18.28 -20.45 -24.07
CA GLY A 194 -19.48 -19.70 -24.47
C GLY A 194 -19.25 -18.18 -24.44
N ASP A 195 -20.33 -17.42 -24.25
CA ASP A 195 -20.28 -15.95 -24.29
C ASP A 195 -19.56 -15.36 -23.07
N LEU A 196 -18.40 -14.74 -23.31
CA LEU A 196 -17.63 -14.04 -22.29
C LEU A 196 -18.11 -12.58 -22.17
N ALA A 197 -18.50 -12.21 -20.95
CA ALA A 197 -19.00 -10.90 -20.55
C ALA A 197 -18.15 -10.37 -19.37
N PRO A 198 -16.91 -9.91 -19.62
CA PRO A 198 -16.10 -9.25 -18.60
C PRO A 198 -16.75 -7.91 -18.19
N ALA A 199 -16.84 -7.65 -16.89
CA ALA A 199 -17.34 -6.38 -16.36
C ALA A 199 -16.73 -6.10 -14.97
N ALA A 200 -16.40 -4.84 -14.70
CA ALA A 200 -15.94 -4.41 -13.39
C ALA A 200 -16.55 -3.05 -13.04
N THR A 201 -16.76 -2.81 -11.74
CA THR A 201 -17.35 -1.57 -11.23
C THR A 201 -16.51 -0.98 -10.11
N VAL A 202 -16.39 0.35 -10.09
CA VAL A 202 -15.70 1.11 -9.05
C VAL A 202 -16.75 1.75 -8.14
N SER A 203 -16.59 1.62 -6.82
CA SER A 203 -17.56 2.11 -5.83
C SER A 203 -16.87 2.60 -4.55
N GLY A 204 -17.62 3.23 -3.63
CA GLY A 204 -17.13 3.56 -2.29
C GLY A 204 -16.01 4.62 -2.21
N LEU A 205 -15.79 5.40 -3.27
CA LEU A 205 -14.69 6.38 -3.34
C LEU A 205 -14.71 7.36 -2.15
N THR A 206 -13.67 7.28 -1.34
CA THR A 206 -13.38 8.11 -0.18
C THR A 206 -12.02 8.78 -0.37
N VAL A 207 -11.93 10.07 -0.04
CA VAL A 207 -10.74 10.90 -0.31
C VAL A 207 -10.47 11.81 0.88
N ASP A 208 -9.30 11.67 1.49
CA ASP A 208 -8.86 12.39 2.69
C ASP A 208 -7.56 13.17 2.45
N TYR A 209 -7.41 14.31 3.14
CA TYR A 209 -6.22 15.16 3.03
C TYR A 209 -5.39 15.17 4.31
N SER A 210 -4.22 14.54 4.29
CA SER A 210 -3.24 14.57 5.39
C SER A 210 -2.26 15.75 5.21
N GLY A 211 -2.70 16.95 5.63
CA GLY A 211 -1.94 18.20 5.60
C GLY A 211 -1.01 18.44 6.80
N SER A 212 -0.13 19.44 6.69
CA SER A 212 0.81 19.86 7.74
C SER A 212 0.49 21.25 8.30
N TRP A 213 1.03 21.57 9.47
CA TRP A 213 0.89 22.89 10.12
C TRP A 213 1.75 23.98 9.45
N ASN A 214 2.82 23.60 8.76
CA ASN A 214 3.72 24.52 8.08
C ASN A 214 3.05 25.05 6.78
N PRO A 215 2.91 26.38 6.59
CA PRO A 215 2.23 26.96 5.43
C PRO A 215 2.87 26.68 4.07
N LEU A 216 4.15 26.27 4.05
CA LEU A 216 4.90 25.93 2.84
C LEU A 216 5.11 24.42 2.68
N ALA A 217 4.58 23.59 3.58
CA ALA A 217 4.67 22.15 3.47
C ALA A 217 3.53 21.59 2.60
N VAL A 218 3.91 20.74 1.65
CA VAL A 218 2.99 19.83 0.96
C VAL A 218 2.49 18.76 1.93
N GLY A 219 1.22 18.39 1.79
CA GLY A 219 0.62 17.23 2.45
C GLY A 219 0.58 16.01 1.53
N ALA A 220 -0.32 15.10 1.85
CA ALA A 220 -0.67 13.98 1.00
C ALA A 220 -2.19 13.84 0.85
N LEU A 221 -2.58 13.18 -0.24
CA LEU A 221 -3.92 12.72 -0.51
C LEU A 221 -3.98 11.21 -0.25
N ASP A 222 -4.92 10.78 0.57
CA ASP A 222 -5.21 9.37 0.86
C ASP A 222 -6.55 9.02 0.20
N VAL A 223 -6.54 8.04 -0.71
CA VAL A 223 -7.70 7.67 -1.53
C VAL A 223 -8.00 6.20 -1.35
N SER A 224 -9.27 5.89 -1.05
CA SER A 224 -9.76 4.52 -0.85
C SER A 224 -11.00 4.28 -1.71
N TYR A 225 -11.07 3.16 -2.42
CA TYR A 225 -12.25 2.77 -3.20
C TYR A 225 -12.35 1.24 -3.34
N THR A 226 -13.50 0.72 -3.75
CA THR A 226 -13.71 -0.72 -3.98
C THR A 226 -13.72 -1.01 -5.49
N LEU A 227 -13.04 -2.06 -5.95
CA LEU A 227 -13.16 -2.60 -7.30
C LEU A 227 -13.86 -3.97 -7.24
N SER A 228 -15.04 -4.06 -7.84
CA SER A 228 -15.88 -5.28 -7.83
C SER A 228 -15.96 -5.89 -9.22
N ASN A 229 -15.68 -7.18 -9.35
CA ASN A 229 -15.85 -7.92 -10.60
C ASN A 229 -17.31 -8.39 -10.73
N THR A 230 -18.02 -7.79 -11.67
CA THR A 230 -19.45 -8.05 -11.93
C THR A 230 -19.69 -8.84 -13.21
N GLY A 231 -18.62 -9.26 -13.90
CA GLY A 231 -18.66 -10.08 -15.10
C GLY A 231 -18.52 -11.58 -14.82
N ASN A 232 -18.44 -12.37 -15.88
CA ASN A 232 -18.23 -13.82 -15.80
C ASN A 232 -16.76 -14.25 -16.03
N THR A 233 -15.81 -13.34 -16.27
CA THR A 233 -14.38 -13.69 -16.38
C THR A 233 -13.56 -13.04 -15.28
N ARG A 234 -12.39 -13.59 -14.97
CA ARG A 234 -11.40 -12.92 -14.13
C ARG A 234 -10.95 -11.61 -14.77
N VAL A 235 -10.76 -10.57 -13.97
CA VAL A 235 -10.31 -9.25 -14.41
C VAL A 235 -9.14 -8.78 -13.57
N THR A 236 -8.25 -8.01 -14.17
CA THR A 236 -7.28 -7.15 -13.49
C THR A 236 -7.53 -5.70 -13.93
N ALA A 237 -6.82 -4.72 -13.39
CA ALA A 237 -6.93 -3.34 -13.84
C ALA A 237 -5.64 -2.54 -13.65
N LEU A 238 -5.43 -1.55 -14.51
CA LEU A 238 -4.50 -0.45 -14.26
C LEU A 238 -5.28 0.70 -13.60
N THR A 239 -4.77 1.24 -12.49
CA THR A 239 -5.32 2.45 -11.85
C THR A 239 -4.35 3.60 -11.91
N ASN A 240 -4.85 4.81 -12.17
CA ASN A 240 -4.16 6.04 -11.82
C ASN A 240 -5.10 7.04 -11.15
N LEU A 241 -4.50 7.91 -10.35
CA LEU A 241 -5.17 8.95 -9.60
C LEU A 241 -4.57 10.29 -9.99
N THR A 242 -5.43 11.24 -10.39
CA THR A 242 -5.06 12.62 -10.67
C THR A 242 -5.57 13.55 -9.57
N VAL A 243 -4.86 14.64 -9.29
CA VAL A 243 -5.29 15.72 -8.40
C VAL A 243 -4.77 17.06 -8.89
N GLU A 244 -5.59 18.10 -8.80
CA GLU A 244 -5.27 19.48 -9.18
C GLU A 244 -5.94 20.50 -8.25
N GLY A 245 -5.36 21.69 -8.16
CA GLY A 245 -5.96 22.85 -7.51
C GLY A 245 -6.94 23.60 -8.40
N PRO A 246 -7.58 24.67 -7.90
CA PRO A 246 -8.54 25.47 -8.66
C PRO A 246 -7.89 26.02 -9.95
N PHE A 247 -8.61 25.90 -11.07
CA PHE A 247 -8.13 26.26 -12.42
C PHE A 247 -6.95 25.41 -12.94
N GLY A 248 -6.78 24.18 -12.46
CA GLY A 248 -5.76 23.24 -12.95
C GLY A 248 -4.33 23.56 -12.47
N ILE A 249 -4.20 24.31 -11.38
CA ILE A 249 -2.89 24.68 -10.81
C ILE A 249 -2.27 23.51 -10.03
N ALA A 250 -0.94 23.41 -10.09
CA ALA A 250 -0.15 22.36 -9.42
C ALA A 250 -0.69 20.93 -9.61
N PRO A 251 -0.94 20.47 -10.85
CA PRO A 251 -1.47 19.14 -11.11
C PRO A 251 -0.44 18.07 -10.74
N ALA A 252 -0.91 17.00 -10.10
CA ALA A 252 -0.15 15.80 -9.80
C ALA A 252 -0.92 14.55 -10.25
N ARG A 253 -0.17 13.48 -10.57
CA ARG A 253 -0.73 12.16 -10.86
C ARG A 253 0.14 11.07 -10.26
N THR A 254 -0.45 9.92 -9.97
CA THR A 254 0.33 8.68 -9.81
C THR A 254 0.92 8.22 -11.15
N GLY A 255 1.88 7.31 -11.08
CA GLY A 255 2.07 6.36 -12.19
C GLY A 255 0.86 5.46 -12.36
N ASP A 256 0.85 4.66 -13.41
CA ASP A 256 -0.16 3.62 -13.62
C ASP A 256 0.22 2.40 -12.77
N GLU A 257 -0.65 1.99 -11.86
CA GLU A 257 -0.44 0.91 -10.89
C GLU A 257 -1.29 -0.32 -11.27
N GLN A 258 -0.66 -1.50 -11.28
CA GLN A 258 -1.32 -2.76 -11.61
C GLN A 258 -2.01 -3.34 -10.38
N LEU A 259 -3.33 -3.38 -10.40
CA LEU A 259 -4.13 -4.04 -9.38
C LEU A 259 -4.07 -5.57 -9.53
N PRO A 260 -4.27 -6.34 -8.44
CA PRO A 260 -4.31 -7.80 -8.49
C PRO A 260 -5.50 -8.34 -9.32
N GLU A 261 -5.55 -9.67 -9.49
CA GLU A 261 -6.61 -10.36 -10.20
C GLU A 261 -7.86 -10.56 -9.32
N VAL A 262 -8.99 -10.04 -9.79
CA VAL A 262 -10.30 -10.11 -9.14
C VAL A 262 -11.12 -11.20 -9.83
N LEU A 263 -11.43 -12.27 -9.09
CA LEU A 263 -12.28 -13.36 -9.55
C LEU A 263 -13.75 -12.91 -9.71
N PRO A 264 -14.56 -13.53 -10.58
CA PRO A 264 -15.99 -13.23 -10.71
C PRO A 264 -16.72 -13.16 -9.37
N GLY A 265 -17.54 -12.13 -9.17
CA GLY A 265 -18.25 -11.88 -7.90
C GLY A 265 -17.38 -11.40 -6.73
N SER A 266 -16.05 -11.44 -6.83
CA SER A 266 -15.14 -10.96 -5.79
C SER A 266 -14.98 -9.43 -5.85
N THR A 267 -14.53 -8.83 -4.73
CA THR A 267 -14.35 -7.37 -4.60
C THR A 267 -13.12 -7.06 -3.77
N ILE A 268 -12.27 -6.17 -4.26
CA ILE A 268 -11.04 -5.71 -3.58
C ILE A 268 -11.20 -4.27 -3.08
N ASP A 269 -10.57 -3.97 -1.95
CA ASP A 269 -10.47 -2.63 -1.37
C ASP A 269 -9.09 -2.05 -1.76
N VAL A 270 -9.09 -0.96 -2.52
CA VAL A 270 -7.90 -0.32 -3.10
C VAL A 270 -7.57 0.95 -2.35
N HIS A 271 -6.32 1.08 -1.89
CA HIS A 271 -5.81 2.25 -1.17
C HIS A 271 -4.61 2.85 -1.89
N GLN A 272 -4.70 4.11 -2.33
CA GLN A 272 -3.63 4.84 -3.02
C GLN A 272 -3.29 6.14 -2.28
N ARG A 273 -2.00 6.50 -2.24
CA ARG A 273 -1.51 7.72 -1.55
C ARG A 273 -0.64 8.59 -2.46
N ILE A 274 -1.08 9.80 -2.78
CA ILE A 274 -0.24 10.81 -3.44
C ILE A 274 0.42 11.68 -2.37
N SER A 275 1.74 11.65 -2.28
CA SER A 275 2.51 12.64 -1.49
C SER A 275 2.93 13.82 -2.36
N GLY A 276 3.06 15.01 -1.77
CA GLY A 276 3.48 16.22 -2.50
C GLY A 276 2.34 17.15 -2.90
N VAL A 277 1.14 16.94 -2.36
CA VAL A 277 -0.07 17.70 -2.71
C VAL A 277 -0.14 18.99 -1.89
N ALA A 278 -0.39 20.13 -2.53
CA ALA A 278 -0.46 21.42 -1.85
C ALA A 278 -1.89 21.69 -1.30
N ALA A 279 -1.97 22.33 -0.13
CA ALA A 279 -3.24 22.69 0.53
C ALA A 279 -3.90 23.92 -0.11
N LEU A 280 -4.42 23.77 -1.34
CA LEU A 280 -4.88 24.85 -2.20
C LEU A 280 -6.35 25.26 -1.99
N LEU A 281 -6.86 25.09 -0.76
CA LEU A 281 -8.25 25.28 -0.32
C LEU A 281 -9.26 24.32 -0.96
N TRP A 282 -9.31 24.25 -2.29
CA TRP A 282 -10.08 23.27 -3.05
C TRP A 282 -9.14 22.37 -3.84
N LEU A 283 -9.38 21.06 -3.82
CA LEU A 283 -8.71 20.10 -4.69
C LEU A 283 -9.77 19.29 -5.42
N SER A 284 -9.53 19.01 -6.70
CA SER A 284 -10.35 18.15 -7.54
C SER A 284 -9.48 17.18 -8.34
N GLY A 285 -10.07 16.11 -8.84
CA GLY A 285 -9.35 15.11 -9.63
C GLY A 285 -10.24 13.94 -10.02
N ALA A 286 -9.64 12.85 -10.48
CA ALA A 286 -10.35 11.59 -10.72
C ALA A 286 -9.48 10.39 -10.36
N VAL A 287 -10.12 9.33 -9.86
CA VAL A 287 -9.60 7.96 -9.96
C VAL A 287 -9.98 7.46 -11.36
N THR A 288 -9.03 6.97 -12.14
CA THR A 288 -9.29 6.32 -13.42
C THR A 288 -8.79 4.89 -13.38
N VAL A 289 -9.72 3.94 -13.43
CA VAL A 289 -9.45 2.51 -13.50
C VAL A 289 -9.69 2.04 -14.93
N LEU A 290 -8.75 1.30 -15.50
CA LEU A 290 -8.85 0.61 -16.79
C LEU A 290 -8.86 -0.89 -16.54
N PRO A 291 -10.03 -1.54 -16.45
CA PRO A 291 -10.11 -2.99 -16.29
C PRO A 291 -9.65 -3.72 -17.55
N THR A 292 -9.19 -4.96 -17.41
CA THR A 292 -8.78 -5.83 -18.52
C THR A 292 -9.10 -7.28 -18.15
N ALA A 293 -9.74 -8.01 -19.06
CA ALA A 293 -10.02 -9.44 -18.86
C ALA A 293 -8.72 -10.27 -18.89
N VAL A 294 -8.64 -11.34 -18.09
CA VAL A 294 -7.45 -12.20 -18.01
C VAL A 294 -7.60 -13.47 -18.87
N GLY A 295 -6.49 -13.97 -19.41
CA GLY A 295 -6.43 -15.23 -20.16
C GLY A 295 -6.74 -15.11 -21.66
N LEU A 296 -7.25 -16.17 -22.27
CA LEU A 296 -7.64 -16.16 -23.69
C LEU A 296 -8.77 -15.16 -23.93
N GLY A 297 -8.64 -14.32 -24.96
CA GLY A 297 -9.59 -13.22 -25.18
C GLY A 297 -9.40 -12.04 -24.21
N ALA A 298 -8.23 -11.88 -23.58
CA ALA A 298 -7.88 -10.68 -22.83
C ALA A 298 -8.03 -9.41 -23.68
N VAL A 299 -8.99 -8.57 -23.30
CA VAL A 299 -9.33 -7.30 -23.96
C VAL A 299 -9.49 -6.24 -22.85
N PRO A 300 -9.00 -5.00 -23.03
CA PRO A 300 -9.27 -3.89 -22.12
C PRO A 300 -10.74 -3.47 -22.20
N LEU A 301 -11.35 -3.19 -21.05
CA LEU A 301 -12.71 -2.69 -20.95
C LEU A 301 -12.72 -1.15 -21.07
N ASP A 302 -13.92 -0.57 -21.18
CA ASP A 302 -14.09 0.87 -21.03
C ASP A 302 -13.54 1.36 -19.68
N SER A 303 -12.85 2.51 -19.68
CA SER A 303 -12.25 3.06 -18.47
C SER A 303 -13.30 3.70 -17.55
N VAL A 304 -13.27 3.30 -16.28
CA VAL A 304 -14.12 3.84 -15.22
C VAL A 304 -13.40 5.01 -14.57
N SER A 305 -13.77 6.23 -14.95
CA SER A 305 -13.25 7.46 -14.34
C SER A 305 -14.25 8.03 -13.35
N THR A 306 -13.89 8.04 -12.07
CA THR A 306 -14.72 8.57 -10.97
C THR A 306 -14.13 9.90 -10.48
N PRO A 307 -14.77 11.05 -10.82
CA PRO A 307 -14.30 12.36 -10.39
C PRO A 307 -14.61 12.62 -8.90
N TYR A 308 -13.78 13.43 -8.25
CA TYR A 308 -13.98 13.87 -6.87
C TYR A 308 -13.57 15.34 -6.68
N GLY A 309 -14.03 15.94 -5.58
CA GLY A 309 -13.66 17.30 -5.18
C GLY A 309 -13.84 17.48 -3.68
N MET A 310 -12.89 18.16 -3.03
CA MET A 310 -12.85 18.29 -1.57
C MET A 310 -12.15 19.59 -1.10
N LEU A 311 -12.34 19.91 0.18
CA LEU A 311 -11.75 21.09 0.82
C LEU A 311 -10.44 20.76 1.55
N ALA A 312 -9.31 20.91 0.85
CA ALA A 312 -7.97 20.85 1.45
C ALA A 312 -7.64 22.14 2.22
N LEU A 313 -8.31 22.35 3.36
CA LEU A 313 -8.15 23.54 4.20
C LEU A 313 -6.74 23.66 4.78
N PRO A 314 -5.92 24.66 4.38
CA PRO A 314 -4.65 24.91 5.06
C PRO A 314 -4.89 25.51 6.44
N PHE A 315 -4.43 24.83 7.50
CA PHE A 315 -4.62 25.26 8.89
C PHE A 315 -4.12 26.70 9.18
N TRP A 316 -3.11 27.18 8.44
CA TRP A 316 -2.60 28.54 8.58
C TRP A 316 -3.59 29.62 8.15
N LEU A 317 -4.55 29.35 7.24
CA LEU A 317 -5.62 30.30 6.92
C LEU A 317 -6.58 30.50 8.09
N LEU A 318 -6.87 29.46 8.87
CA LEU A 318 -7.70 29.57 10.07
C LEU A 318 -7.01 30.45 11.13
N ILE A 319 -5.69 30.28 11.31
CA ILE A 319 -4.87 31.12 12.19
C ILE A 319 -4.82 32.57 11.67
N LEU A 320 -4.64 32.79 10.37
CA LEU A 320 -4.61 34.12 9.75
C LEU A 320 -5.94 34.85 9.92
N VAL A 321 -7.07 34.17 9.70
CA VAL A 321 -8.42 34.71 9.90
C VAL A 321 -8.67 35.05 11.37
N LEU A 322 -8.23 34.20 12.30
CA LEU A 322 -8.30 34.47 13.75
C LEU A 322 -7.48 35.71 14.14
N VAL A 323 -6.24 35.82 13.67
CA VAL A 323 -5.38 36.99 13.91
C VAL A 323 -6.00 38.27 13.33
N LEU A 324 -6.53 38.21 12.10
CA LEU A 324 -7.19 39.35 11.47
C LEU A 324 -8.45 39.78 12.24
N ALA A 325 -9.26 38.82 12.71
CA ALA A 325 -10.42 39.10 13.55
C ALA A 325 -10.03 39.75 14.88
N LEU A 326 -8.98 39.27 15.55
CA LEU A 326 -8.44 39.87 16.77
C LEU A 326 -7.93 41.30 16.54
N VAL A 327 -7.25 41.57 15.41
CA VAL A 327 -6.82 42.92 15.02
C VAL A 327 -8.03 43.84 14.80
N VAL A 328 -9.05 43.39 14.05
CA VAL A 328 -10.28 44.17 13.81
C VAL A 328 -11.01 44.48 15.11
N VAL A 329 -11.19 43.49 16.01
CA VAL A 329 -11.80 43.71 17.34
C VAL A 329 -10.95 44.67 18.18
N GLY A 330 -9.62 44.51 18.18
CA GLY A 330 -8.69 45.42 18.87
C GLY A 330 -8.81 46.87 18.38
N VAL A 331 -8.87 47.09 17.07
CA VAL A 331 -9.07 48.41 16.45
C VAL A 331 -10.44 48.98 16.82
N LEU A 332 -11.52 48.20 16.74
CA LEU A 332 -12.87 48.64 17.10
C LEU A 332 -12.98 49.00 18.60
N LEU A 333 -12.35 48.23 19.48
CA LEU A 333 -12.26 48.52 20.92
C LEU A 333 -11.41 49.76 21.20
N ALA A 334 -10.29 49.94 20.51
CA ALA A 334 -9.45 51.14 20.62
C ALA A 334 -10.20 52.39 20.14
N LEU A 335 -10.94 52.32 19.04
CA LEU A 335 -11.80 53.39 18.55
C LEU A 335 -12.95 53.69 19.52
N ARG A 336 -13.61 52.67 20.09
CA ARG A 336 -14.63 52.85 21.15
C ARG A 336 -14.05 53.51 22.40
N ARG A 337 -12.86 53.09 22.87
CA ARG A 337 -12.14 53.72 24.00
C ARG A 337 -11.77 55.17 23.70
N ARG A 338 -11.21 55.46 22.51
CA ARG A 338 -10.87 56.83 22.06
C ARG A 338 -12.11 57.73 21.95
N ARG A 339 -13.25 57.22 21.46
CA ARG A 339 -14.53 57.97 21.42
C ARG A 339 -15.03 58.28 22.84
N ARG A 340 -15.07 57.30 23.76
CA ARG A 340 -15.46 57.52 25.17
C ARG A 340 -14.53 58.54 25.87
N ALA A 341 -13.22 58.44 25.69
CA ALA A 341 -12.26 59.38 26.27
C ALA A 341 -12.39 60.81 25.71
N ARG A 342 -12.75 60.97 24.43
CA ARG A 342 -13.05 62.29 23.84
C ARG A 342 -14.37 62.86 24.36
N ALA A 343 -15.41 62.04 24.54
CA ALA A 343 -16.69 62.47 25.12
C ALA A 343 -16.58 62.86 26.62
N ALA A 344 -15.66 62.24 27.37
CA ALA A 344 -15.41 62.58 28.76
C ALA A 344 -14.66 63.93 28.96
N ARG A 345 -13.95 64.44 27.94
CA ARG A 345 -13.21 65.71 28.03
C ARG A 345 -14.10 66.95 28.25
N PRO A 346 -15.18 67.21 27.48
CA PRO A 346 -16.05 68.36 27.74
C PRO A 346 -16.73 68.27 29.11
N ALA A 347 -17.23 67.09 29.51
CA ALA A 347 -17.83 66.90 30.83
C ALA A 347 -16.86 67.23 31.97
N ARG A 348 -15.59 66.82 31.86
CA ARG A 348 -14.55 67.12 32.87
C ARG A 348 -14.09 68.58 32.85
N ALA A 349 -14.15 69.25 31.70
CA ALA A 349 -13.89 70.69 31.60
C ALA A 349 -15.01 71.53 32.21
N VAL A 350 -16.28 71.18 31.95
CA VAL A 350 -17.45 71.83 32.59
C VAL A 350 -17.43 71.62 34.11
N ALA A 351 -17.12 70.40 34.58
CA ALA A 351 -16.99 70.12 36.02
C ALA A 351 -15.89 70.97 36.70
N PHE A 352 -14.76 71.21 36.01
CA PHE A 352 -13.71 72.11 36.50
C PHE A 352 -14.18 73.57 36.52
N ALA A 353 -14.85 74.02 35.46
CA ALA A 353 -15.39 75.38 35.39
C ALA A 353 -16.43 75.66 36.50
N SER A 354 -17.32 74.71 36.81
CA SER A 354 -18.25 74.83 37.94
C SER A 354 -17.56 74.86 39.30
N ALA A 355 -16.43 74.14 39.45
CA ALA A 355 -15.64 74.20 40.69
C ALA A 355 -14.96 75.56 40.87
N SER A 356 -14.38 76.12 39.81
CA SER A 356 -13.77 77.46 39.84
C SER A 356 -14.77 78.61 39.92
N ALA A 357 -16.05 78.38 39.56
CA ALA A 357 -17.13 79.36 39.69
C ALA A 357 -17.81 79.37 41.08
N SER A 358 -17.28 78.61 42.05
CA SER A 358 -17.86 78.45 43.39
C SER A 358 -17.14 79.25 44.49
N ASP A 359 -16.20 80.13 44.15
CA ASP A 359 -15.32 80.85 45.09
C ASP A 359 -15.62 82.38 45.08
N PRO A 360 -16.19 82.95 46.17
CA PRO A 360 -16.67 84.35 46.19
C PRO A 360 -15.73 85.35 46.89
N ASP A 361 -15.23 86.31 46.12
CA ASP A 361 -14.68 87.62 46.55
C ASP A 361 -15.86 88.65 46.63
N PRO A 362 -15.82 89.82 47.33
CA PRO A 362 -14.67 90.50 47.96
C PRO A 362 -14.92 91.19 49.34
N ALA A 363 -13.97 92.05 49.72
CA ALA A 363 -13.99 93.19 50.70
C ALA A 363 -13.33 92.93 52.08
N THR A 364 -12.66 93.90 52.74
CA THR A 364 -12.61 95.39 52.57
C THR A 364 -11.18 96.00 52.60
N ALA A 365 -11.03 97.21 52.05
CA ALA A 365 -9.83 98.10 52.09
C ALA A 365 -9.74 98.92 53.42
N PRO A 366 -8.95 100.03 53.65
CA PRO A 366 -8.10 100.90 52.78
C PRO A 366 -6.58 100.96 53.19
N THR A 367 -5.59 101.28 52.33
CA THR A 367 -5.22 102.52 51.58
C THR A 367 -4.51 103.62 52.40
N SER A 368 -3.22 103.87 52.12
CA SER A 368 -2.50 105.13 52.40
C SER A 368 -1.33 105.34 51.42
N ASP A 369 -1.26 106.55 50.84
CA ASP A 369 -0.39 107.07 49.76
C ASP A 369 0.90 107.76 50.33
N PRO A 370 1.83 108.36 49.54
CA PRO A 370 2.56 107.88 48.35
C PRO A 370 4.09 108.27 48.34
N ASP A 371 4.75 108.08 47.17
CA ASP A 371 5.84 108.93 46.62
C ASP A 371 7.33 108.82 47.12
N PRO A 372 8.35 109.30 46.34
CA PRO A 372 9.49 108.42 46.01
C PRO A 372 10.92 109.02 45.98
N ALA A 373 11.92 108.16 46.20
CA ALA A 373 13.33 108.31 45.75
C ALA A 373 14.12 109.53 46.33
N PRO A 374 15.43 109.72 46.02
CA PRO A 374 16.40 108.85 45.34
C PRO A 374 17.59 108.43 46.24
N ALA A 375 18.58 107.76 45.63
CA ALA A 375 19.89 107.44 46.22
C ALA A 375 20.79 108.69 46.36
N PRO A 376 21.97 108.61 47.03
CA PRO A 376 23.13 107.88 46.51
C PRO A 376 23.48 106.58 47.25
#